data_AF-A0A3B7R4Y8-F1
#
_entry.id   AF-A0A3B7R4Y8-F1
#
_cell.length_a   1.000
_cell.length_b   1.000
_cell.length_c   1.000
_cell.angle_alpha   90.00
_cell.angle_beta   90.00
_cell.angle_gamma   90.00
#
_symmetry.space_group_name_H-M   'P 1'
#
loop_
_entity.id
_entity.type
_entity.pdbx_description
1 polymer ?
#
loop_
_entity_poly.entity_id
_entity_poly.type
_entity_poly.pdbx_seq_one_letter_code
_entity_poly.pdbx_strand_id
1 'polypeptide(L)'
;MVLLSTTAPAQTESAASGPNDQISRLIQEREQLVRQYEDANAQRNALLANKPSKKDLQEVIDALKGIIRKDTEIVQALKATELRRTADIVTRQRLAEQQATVAQTDQSSTRQRFYDLESQIQNLQLRERKREKQLREYQAAAQEAEDARLSRELLAAGLALLCIGLLVYVLRLRQRASGAPARRKAKR
;
A
#
# COMPACT_ATOMS: atom_id res chain seq x y z
N MET A 1 -51.53 21.24 -21.23
CA MET A 1 -50.68 20.32 -20.43
C MET A 1 -50.69 18.99 -21.16
N VAL A 2 -49.76 18.81 -22.09
CA VAL A 2 -49.69 17.64 -23.00
C VAL A 2 -48.40 16.89 -22.69
N LEU A 3 -48.56 15.61 -22.36
CA LEU A 3 -47.49 14.64 -22.12
C LEU A 3 -46.72 14.37 -23.42
N LEU A 4 -45.39 14.40 -23.37
CA LEU A 4 -44.55 13.67 -24.33
C LEU A 4 -43.67 12.68 -23.56
N SER A 5 -44.15 11.44 -23.51
CA SER A 5 -43.38 10.27 -23.10
C SER A 5 -42.49 9.83 -24.25
N THR A 6 -41.19 10.04 -24.15
CA THR A 6 -40.20 9.46 -25.06
C THR A 6 -39.91 8.02 -24.64
N THR A 7 -40.61 7.07 -25.25
CA THR A 7 -40.22 5.64 -25.24
C THR A 7 -39.10 5.43 -26.25
N ALA A 8 -37.88 5.26 -25.75
CA ALA A 8 -36.76 4.76 -26.54
C ALA A 8 -36.94 3.24 -26.77
N PRO A 9 -36.81 2.73 -28.00
CA PRO A 9 -36.77 1.29 -28.21
C PRO A 9 -35.43 0.76 -27.70
N ALA A 10 -35.50 -0.16 -26.74
CA ALA A 10 -34.37 -0.98 -26.34
C ALA A 10 -33.90 -1.78 -27.56
N GLN A 11 -32.73 -1.44 -28.10
CA GLN A 11 -32.01 -2.28 -29.03
C GLN A 11 -31.65 -3.56 -28.28
N THR A 12 -32.33 -4.65 -28.60
CA THR A 12 -31.90 -6.00 -28.26
C THR A 12 -30.54 -6.23 -28.91
N GLU A 13 -29.47 -6.08 -28.14
CA GLU A 13 -28.18 -6.67 -28.46
C GLU A 13 -28.41 -8.16 -28.68
N SER A 14 -28.31 -8.55 -29.95
CA SER A 14 -28.35 -9.94 -30.35
C SER A 14 -27.21 -10.65 -29.63
N ALA A 15 -27.54 -11.48 -28.65
CA ALA A 15 -26.60 -12.28 -27.88
C ALA A 15 -25.68 -13.01 -28.86
N ALA A 16 -24.43 -12.55 -28.93
CA ALA A 16 -23.39 -13.21 -29.71
C ALA A 16 -23.17 -14.59 -29.10
N SER A 17 -23.70 -15.61 -29.77
CA SER A 17 -23.53 -17.01 -29.39
C SER A 17 -22.03 -17.29 -29.32
N GLY A 18 -21.55 -17.76 -28.17
CA GLY A 18 -20.12 -17.96 -27.97
C GLY A 18 -19.56 -19.00 -28.95
N PRO A 19 -18.24 -19.03 -29.19
CA PRO A 19 -17.62 -20.06 -30.05
C PRO A 19 -17.97 -21.50 -29.61
N ASN A 20 -18.17 -21.71 -28.30
CA ASN A 20 -18.66 -22.97 -27.74
C ASN A 20 -20.11 -23.30 -28.16
N ASP A 21 -20.99 -22.30 -28.26
CA ASP A 21 -22.37 -22.49 -28.72
C ASP A 21 -22.40 -22.82 -30.22
N GLN A 22 -21.46 -22.25 -30.98
CA GLN A 22 -21.31 -22.51 -32.41
C GLN A 22 -20.83 -23.94 -32.68
N ILE A 23 -19.84 -24.43 -31.92
CA ILE A 23 -19.40 -25.84 -31.99
C ILE A 23 -20.54 -26.78 -31.58
N SER A 24 -21.27 -26.45 -30.51
CA SER A 24 -22.39 -27.27 -30.04
C SER A 24 -23.52 -27.37 -31.08
N ARG A 25 -23.83 -26.27 -31.78
CA ARG A 25 -24.76 -26.28 -32.92
C ARG A 25 -24.28 -27.16 -34.07
N LEU A 26 -23.01 -27.05 -34.46
CA LEU A 26 -22.45 -27.86 -35.55
C LEU A 26 -22.47 -29.36 -35.22
N ILE A 27 -22.24 -29.74 -33.96
CA ILE A 27 -22.36 -31.13 -33.49
C ILE A 27 -23.82 -31.62 -33.61
N GLN A 28 -24.80 -30.81 -33.20
CA GLN A 28 -26.22 -31.15 -33.33
C GLN A 28 -26.65 -31.30 -34.80
N GLU A 29 -26.20 -30.42 -35.69
CA GLU A 29 -26.44 -30.53 -37.13
C GLU A 29 -25.83 -31.82 -37.72
N ARG A 30 -24.65 -32.23 -37.22
CA ARG A 30 -23.96 -33.45 -37.63
C ARG A 30 -24.72 -34.71 -37.18
N GLU A 31 -25.27 -34.73 -35.97
CA GLU A 31 -26.12 -35.83 -35.49
C GLU A 31 -27.39 -35.99 -36.34
N GLN A 32 -28.01 -34.88 -36.79
CA GLN A 32 -29.16 -34.93 -37.68
C GLN A 32 -28.82 -35.54 -39.04
N LEU A 33 -27.68 -35.18 -39.63
CA LEU A 33 -27.22 -35.75 -40.90
C LEU A 33 -26.87 -37.24 -40.78
N VAL A 34 -26.32 -37.67 -39.64
CA VAL A 34 -26.06 -39.09 -39.36
C VAL A 34 -27.36 -39.89 -39.29
N ARG A 35 -28.40 -39.36 -38.64
CA ARG A 35 -29.73 -40.00 -38.60
C ARG A 35 -30.34 -40.12 -40.00
N GLN A 36 -30.25 -39.07 -40.81
CA GLN A 36 -30.72 -39.12 -42.21
C GLN A 36 -29.97 -40.16 -43.03
N TYR A 37 -28.66 -40.31 -42.83
CA TYR A 37 -27.88 -41.38 -43.45
C TYR A 37 -28.31 -42.77 -42.96
N GLU A 38 -28.53 -42.94 -41.67
CA GLU A 38 -28.99 -44.23 -41.11
C GLU A 38 -30.38 -44.60 -41.61
N ASP A 39 -31.30 -43.64 -41.71
CA ASP A 39 -32.65 -43.83 -42.24
C ASP A 39 -32.62 -44.20 -43.73
N ALA A 40 -31.81 -43.51 -44.54
CA ALA A 40 -31.62 -43.83 -45.96
C ALA A 40 -30.97 -45.21 -46.15
N ASN A 41 -30.01 -45.57 -45.29
CA ASN A 41 -29.35 -46.86 -45.32
C ASN A 41 -30.27 -47.99 -44.80
N ALA A 42 -31.15 -47.70 -43.84
CA ALA A 42 -32.18 -48.61 -43.34
C ALA A 42 -33.28 -48.84 -44.38
N GLN A 43 -33.72 -47.80 -45.11
CA GLN A 43 -34.63 -47.93 -46.26
C GLN A 43 -34.04 -48.79 -47.37
N ARG A 44 -32.72 -48.66 -47.61
CA ARG A 44 -31.99 -49.54 -48.53
C ARG A 44 -31.96 -51.00 -48.05
N ASN A 45 -31.79 -51.24 -46.75
CA ASN A 45 -31.78 -52.59 -46.17
C ASN A 45 -33.19 -53.20 -46.05
N ALA A 46 -34.24 -52.39 -45.86
CA ALA A 46 -35.62 -52.87 -45.83
C ALA A 46 -36.11 -53.34 -47.22
N LEU A 47 -35.51 -52.83 -48.30
CA LEU A 47 -35.76 -53.21 -49.70
C LEU A 47 -34.89 -54.41 -50.16
N LEU A 48 -34.66 -55.37 -49.27
CA LEU A 48 -33.76 -56.54 -49.38
C LEU A 48 -34.08 -57.55 -50.53
N ALA A 49 -34.89 -57.18 -51.53
CA ALA A 49 -35.24 -58.06 -52.65
C ALA A 49 -34.97 -57.50 -54.05
N ASN A 50 -34.49 -56.25 -54.21
CA ASN A 50 -34.14 -55.76 -55.55
C ASN A 50 -32.88 -54.87 -55.57
N LYS A 51 -32.10 -55.04 -56.64
CA LYS A 51 -30.81 -54.39 -56.88
C LYS A 51 -30.83 -52.89 -56.55
N PRO A 52 -29.77 -52.36 -55.91
CA PRO A 52 -29.72 -50.96 -55.47
C PRO A 52 -29.89 -50.02 -56.67
N SER A 53 -30.85 -49.10 -56.58
CA SER A 53 -31.04 -48.03 -57.54
C SER A 53 -29.90 -47.02 -57.40
N LYS A 54 -29.31 -46.55 -58.51
CA LYS A 54 -28.23 -45.55 -58.50
C LYS A 54 -28.58 -44.29 -57.69
N LYS A 55 -29.87 -43.98 -57.56
CA LYS A 55 -30.40 -42.83 -56.83
C LYS A 55 -30.10 -42.90 -55.32
N ASP A 56 -30.28 -44.06 -54.70
CA ASP A 56 -30.08 -44.24 -53.25
C ASP A 56 -28.59 -44.22 -52.87
N LEU A 57 -27.73 -44.70 -53.78
CA LEU A 57 -26.28 -44.54 -53.63
C LEU A 57 -25.86 -43.07 -53.70
N GLN A 58 -26.55 -42.27 -54.52
CA GLN A 58 -26.24 -40.85 -54.69
C GLN A 58 -26.65 -40.05 -53.45
N GLU A 59 -27.81 -40.35 -52.86
CA GLU A 59 -28.29 -39.75 -51.62
C GLU A 59 -27.39 -40.08 -50.42
N VAL A 60 -26.93 -41.33 -50.31
CA VAL A 60 -25.95 -41.74 -49.30
C VAL A 60 -24.61 -40.99 -49.47
N ILE A 61 -24.12 -40.86 -50.71
CA ILE A 61 -22.87 -40.16 -51.00
C ILE A 61 -23.01 -38.66 -50.67
N ASP A 62 -24.15 -38.06 -50.96
CA ASP A 62 -24.39 -36.64 -50.68
C ASP A 62 -24.56 -36.39 -49.17
N ALA A 63 -25.20 -37.30 -48.43
CA ALA A 63 -25.22 -37.27 -46.96
C ALA A 63 -23.80 -37.41 -46.37
N LEU A 64 -22.98 -38.33 -46.88
CA LEU A 64 -21.57 -38.49 -46.46
C LEU A 64 -20.75 -37.23 -46.73
N LYS A 65 -20.90 -36.61 -47.91
CA LYS A 65 -20.24 -35.35 -48.24
C LYS A 65 -20.69 -34.21 -47.32
N GLY A 66 -21.97 -34.17 -46.95
CA GLY A 66 -22.51 -33.22 -45.97
C GLY A 66 -21.86 -33.39 -44.60
N ILE A 67 -21.75 -34.63 -44.12
CA ILE A 67 -21.08 -34.97 -42.86
C ILE A 67 -19.61 -34.53 -42.88
N ILE A 68 -18.87 -34.84 -43.96
CA ILE A 68 -17.44 -34.48 -44.06
C ILE A 68 -17.23 -32.97 -44.05
N ARG A 69 -18.11 -32.20 -44.72
CA ARG A 69 -18.06 -30.73 -44.68
C ARG A 69 -18.28 -30.21 -43.26
N LYS A 70 -19.27 -30.74 -42.54
CA LYS A 70 -19.54 -30.37 -41.15
C LYS A 70 -18.42 -30.76 -40.19
N ASP A 71 -17.81 -31.93 -40.36
CA ASP A 71 -16.64 -32.32 -39.57
C ASP A 71 -15.44 -31.37 -39.80
N THR A 72 -15.28 -30.88 -41.04
CA THR A 72 -14.24 -29.89 -41.36
C THR A 72 -14.52 -28.54 -40.69
N GLU A 73 -15.78 -28.08 -40.68
CA GLU A 73 -16.20 -26.85 -39.99
C GLU A 73 -15.98 -26.97 -38.47
N ILE A 74 -16.31 -28.11 -37.87
CA ILE A 74 -16.11 -28.39 -36.44
C ILE A 74 -14.63 -28.32 -36.08
N VAL A 75 -13.76 -28.96 -36.85
CA VAL A 75 -12.31 -28.95 -36.61
C VAL A 75 -11.74 -27.53 -36.73
N GLN A 76 -12.20 -26.73 -37.69
CA GLN A 76 -11.78 -25.35 -37.84
C GLN A 76 -12.23 -24.48 -36.66
N ALA A 77 -13.49 -24.63 -36.22
CA ALA A 77 -14.04 -23.91 -35.07
C ALA A 77 -13.33 -24.29 -33.76
N LEU A 78 -12.98 -25.56 -33.59
CA LEU A 78 -12.22 -26.05 -32.44
C LEU A 78 -10.81 -25.44 -32.41
N LYS A 79 -10.07 -25.49 -33.53
CA LYS A 79 -8.74 -24.88 -33.64
C LYS A 79 -8.77 -23.38 -33.34
N ALA A 80 -9.77 -22.65 -33.85
CA ALA A 80 -9.93 -21.23 -33.56
C ALA A 80 -10.19 -20.97 -32.06
N THR A 81 -10.95 -21.85 -31.40
CA THR A 81 -11.24 -21.76 -29.97
C THR A 81 -10.01 -22.08 -29.12
N GLU A 82 -9.22 -23.08 -29.48
CA GLU A 82 -7.97 -23.43 -28.79
C GLU A 82 -6.92 -22.31 -28.91
N LEU A 83 -6.77 -21.72 -30.10
CA LEU A 83 -5.89 -20.57 -30.32
C LEU A 83 -6.30 -19.36 -29.46
N ARG A 84 -7.60 -19.09 -29.34
CA ARG A 84 -8.09 -18.03 -28.44
C ARG A 84 -7.85 -18.36 -26.98
N ARG A 85 -8.14 -19.59 -26.54
CA ARG A 85 -7.90 -20.00 -25.15
C ARG A 85 -6.43 -19.93 -24.77
N THR A 86 -5.53 -20.36 -25.66
CA THR A 86 -4.09 -20.27 -25.42
C THR A 86 -3.62 -18.82 -25.37
N ALA A 87 -4.11 -17.95 -26.25
CA ALA A 87 -3.84 -16.51 -26.19
C ALA A 87 -4.37 -15.88 -24.87
N ASP A 88 -5.57 -16.24 -24.42
CA ASP A 88 -6.16 -15.74 -23.17
C ASP A 88 -5.37 -16.22 -21.94
N ILE A 89 -4.89 -17.46 -21.94
CA ILE A 89 -4.06 -18.00 -20.86
C ILE A 89 -2.73 -17.25 -20.79
N VAL A 90 -2.06 -17.06 -21.93
CA VAL A 90 -0.77 -16.34 -21.99
C VAL A 90 -0.93 -14.88 -21.57
N THR A 91 -2.00 -14.20 -22.00
CA THR A 91 -2.25 -12.81 -21.60
C THR A 91 -2.55 -12.72 -20.11
N ARG A 92 -3.38 -13.61 -19.54
CA ARG A 92 -3.62 -13.67 -18.09
C ARG A 92 -2.35 -13.96 -17.31
N GLN A 93 -1.51 -14.86 -17.79
CA GLN A 93 -0.23 -15.17 -17.15
C GLN A 93 0.68 -13.94 -17.14
N ARG A 94 0.83 -13.24 -18.27
CA ARG A 94 1.62 -12.01 -18.35
C ARG A 94 1.07 -10.91 -17.44
N LEU A 95 -0.24 -10.75 -17.37
CA LEU A 95 -0.88 -9.80 -16.46
C LEU A 95 -0.62 -10.16 -14.99
N ALA A 96 -0.70 -11.45 -14.63
CA ALA A 96 -0.40 -11.92 -13.28
C ALA A 96 1.08 -11.68 -12.91
N GLU A 97 2.02 -11.94 -13.82
CA GLU A 97 3.45 -11.68 -13.65
C GLU A 97 3.74 -10.17 -13.48
N GLN A 98 3.10 -9.32 -14.28
CA GLN A 98 3.21 -7.87 -14.14
C GLN A 98 2.65 -7.39 -12.79
N GLN A 99 1.48 -7.87 -12.38
CA GLN A 99 0.89 -7.53 -11.08
C GLN A 99 1.78 -7.98 -9.91
N ALA A 100 2.36 -9.19 -9.99
CA ALA A 100 3.29 -9.67 -8.99
C ALA A 100 4.56 -8.80 -8.92
N THR A 101 5.08 -8.37 -10.07
CA THR A 101 6.27 -7.51 -10.14
C THR A 101 6.00 -6.12 -9.57
N VAL A 102 4.84 -5.53 -9.90
CA VAL A 102 4.43 -4.23 -9.36
C VAL A 102 4.23 -4.32 -7.84
N ALA A 103 3.54 -5.35 -7.35
CA ALA A 103 3.35 -5.56 -5.91
C ALA A 103 4.68 -5.73 -5.16
N GLN A 104 5.63 -6.49 -5.72
CA GLN A 104 6.97 -6.64 -5.12
C GLN A 104 7.77 -5.34 -5.13
N THR A 105 7.70 -4.58 -6.23
CA THR A 105 8.38 -3.29 -6.36
C THR A 105 7.81 -2.25 -5.40
N ASP A 106 6.48 -2.26 -5.21
CA ASP A 106 5.82 -1.36 -4.27
C ASP A 106 6.21 -1.66 -2.82
N GLN A 107 6.25 -2.96 -2.46
CA GLN A 107 6.72 -3.40 -1.14
C GLN A 107 8.18 -3.01 -0.87
N SER A 108 9.08 -3.17 -1.85
CA SER A 108 10.48 -2.78 -1.67
C SER A 108 10.65 -1.27 -1.54
N SER A 109 9.92 -0.49 -2.34
CA SER A 109 9.93 0.97 -2.27
C SER A 109 9.41 1.48 -0.91
N THR A 110 8.36 0.84 -0.38
CA THR A 110 7.78 1.15 0.91
C THR A 110 8.75 0.82 2.04
N ARG A 111 9.40 -0.36 2.00
CA ARG A 111 10.45 -0.71 2.97
C ARG A 111 11.60 0.28 2.96
N GLN A 112 12.04 0.73 1.79
CA GLN A 112 13.13 1.69 1.69
C GLN A 112 12.75 3.05 2.28
N ARG A 113 11.50 3.51 2.08
CA ARG A 113 10.97 4.70 2.74
C ARG A 113 10.91 4.54 4.26
N PHE A 114 10.54 3.36 4.76
CA PHE A 114 10.57 3.08 6.19
C PHE A 114 11.97 3.21 6.79
N TYR A 115 13.00 2.65 6.13
CA TYR A 115 14.38 2.76 6.60
C TYR A 115 14.90 4.20 6.56
N ASP A 116 14.56 4.96 5.52
CA ASP A 116 14.95 6.37 5.42
C ASP A 116 14.29 7.20 6.54
N LEU A 117 12.99 6.99 6.78
CA LEU A 117 12.29 7.63 7.89
C LEU A 117 12.88 7.25 9.25
N GLU A 118 13.23 5.98 9.47
CA GLU A 118 13.90 5.54 10.69
C GLU A 118 15.23 6.27 10.90
N SER A 119 16.04 6.39 9.84
CA SER A 119 17.30 7.13 9.89
C SER A 119 17.09 8.62 10.20
N GLN A 120 16.07 9.24 9.61
CA GLN A 120 15.71 10.63 9.88
C GLN A 120 15.27 10.83 11.34
N ILE A 121 14.45 9.93 11.88
CA ILE A 121 14.02 9.96 13.28
C ILE A 121 15.24 9.82 14.21
N GLN A 122 16.13 8.86 13.95
CA GLN A 122 17.34 8.67 14.77
C GLN A 122 18.24 9.92 14.75
N ASN A 123 18.42 10.54 13.58
CA ASN A 123 19.19 11.78 13.46
C ASN A 123 18.55 12.95 14.21
N LEU A 124 17.23 13.09 14.15
CA LEU A 124 16.50 14.11 14.90
C LEU A 124 16.61 13.90 16.40
N GLN A 125 16.44 12.67 16.89
CA GLN A 125 16.62 12.32 18.30
C GLN A 125 18.04 12.61 18.79
N LEU A 126 19.06 12.31 17.96
CA LEU A 126 20.44 12.66 18.27
C LEU A 126 20.65 14.18 18.38
N ARG A 127 20.03 14.97 17.51
CA ARG A 127 20.08 16.44 17.57
C ARG A 127 19.39 16.98 18.81
N GLU A 128 18.22 16.45 19.16
CA GLU A 128 17.49 16.83 20.37
C GLU A 128 18.32 16.53 21.62
N ARG A 129 18.87 15.31 21.74
CA ARG A 129 19.76 14.95 22.86
C ARG A 129 20.98 15.87 22.96
N LYS A 130 21.56 16.28 21.83
CA LYS A 130 22.67 17.24 21.83
C LYS A 130 22.22 18.62 22.33
N ARG A 131 21.06 19.11 21.89
CA ARG A 131 20.49 20.38 22.35
C ARG A 131 20.18 20.35 23.84
N GLU A 132 19.58 19.27 24.34
CA GLU A 132 19.32 19.11 25.78
C GLU A 132 20.61 19.13 26.60
N LYS A 133 21.65 18.42 26.14
CA LYS A 133 22.96 18.46 26.82
C LYS A 133 23.55 19.86 26.84
N GLN A 134 23.51 20.57 25.71
CA GLN A 134 23.97 21.97 25.64
C GLN A 134 23.20 22.87 26.59
N LEU A 135 21.87 22.74 26.67
CA LEU A 135 21.05 23.52 27.60
C LEU A 135 21.43 23.23 29.06
N ARG A 136 21.68 21.97 29.41
CA ARG A 136 22.15 21.59 30.75
C ARG A 136 23.53 22.15 31.06
N GLU A 137 24.44 22.12 30.09
CA GLU A 137 25.78 22.72 30.23
C GLU A 137 25.69 24.23 30.45
N TYR A 138 24.86 24.94 29.69
CA TYR A 138 24.64 26.38 29.90
C TYR A 138 24.00 26.69 31.26
N GLN A 139 23.05 25.87 31.71
CA GLN A 139 22.44 26.02 33.04
C GLN A 139 23.47 25.78 34.16
N ALA A 140 24.29 24.74 34.04
CA ALA A 140 25.35 24.45 34.99
C ALA A 140 26.39 25.59 35.04
N ALA A 141 26.81 26.10 33.88
CA ALA A 141 27.74 27.23 33.81
C ALA A 141 27.16 28.51 34.42
N ALA A 142 25.86 28.75 34.24
CA ALA A 142 25.17 29.88 34.87
C ALA A 142 25.13 29.74 36.40
N GLN A 143 24.80 28.55 36.91
CA GLN A 143 24.79 28.25 38.34
C GLN A 143 26.19 28.41 38.96
N GLU A 144 27.22 27.88 38.32
CA GLU A 144 28.61 28.02 38.79
C GLU A 144 29.04 29.49 38.85
N ALA A 145 28.62 30.31 37.87
CA ALA A 145 28.88 31.74 37.89
C ALA A 145 28.12 32.48 39.00
N GLU A 146 26.88 32.06 39.32
CA GLU A 146 26.12 32.60 40.45
C GLU A 146 26.74 32.21 41.79
N ASP A 147 27.12 30.94 41.97
CA ASP A 147 27.77 30.45 43.20
C ASP A 147 29.13 31.15 43.46
N ALA A 148 29.90 31.39 42.39
CA ALA A 148 31.14 32.16 42.47
C ALA A 148 30.90 33.63 42.88
N ARG A 149 29.78 34.24 42.44
CA ARG A 149 29.40 35.59 42.86
C ARG A 149 28.89 35.61 44.31
N LEU A 150 28.03 34.66 44.68
CA LEU A 150 27.47 34.55 46.02
C LEU A 150 28.55 34.28 47.07
N SER A 151 29.52 33.40 46.81
CA SER A 151 30.63 33.17 47.74
C SER A 151 31.48 34.43 47.97
N ARG A 152 31.73 35.22 46.92
CA ARG A 152 32.43 36.50 47.01
C ARG A 152 31.61 37.54 47.79
N GLU A 153 30.31 37.62 47.52
CA GLU A 153 29.39 38.53 48.23
C GLU A 153 29.20 38.14 49.69
N LEU A 154 29.12 36.85 50.01
CA LEU A 154 29.02 36.34 51.39
C LEU A 154 30.28 36.65 52.20
N LEU A 155 31.47 36.48 51.61
CA LEU A 155 32.72 36.88 52.26
C LEU A 155 32.78 38.40 52.49
N ALA A 156 32.38 39.20 51.51
CA ALA A 156 32.32 40.65 51.64
C ALA A 156 31.31 41.09 52.71
N ALA A 157 30.12 40.49 52.74
CA ALA A 157 29.09 40.75 53.73
C ALA A 157 29.55 40.34 55.15
N GLY A 158 30.23 39.19 55.27
CA GLY A 158 30.81 38.72 56.53
C GLY A 158 31.87 39.67 57.09
N LEU A 159 32.79 40.13 56.24
CA LEU A 159 33.79 41.14 56.63
C LEU A 159 33.16 42.47 56.99
N ALA A 160 32.17 42.94 56.23
CA ALA A 160 31.46 44.17 56.52
C ALA A 160 30.76 44.12 57.89
N LEU A 161 30.09 43.01 58.21
CA LEU A 161 29.47 42.80 59.52
C LEU A 161 30.51 42.78 60.66
N LEU A 162 31.67 42.14 60.45
CA LEU A 162 32.75 42.13 61.42
C LEU A 162 33.28 43.54 61.70
N CYS A 163 33.52 44.34 60.65
CA CYS A 163 33.95 45.73 60.78
C CYS A 163 32.93 46.59 61.55
N ILE A 164 31.63 46.44 61.25
CA ILE A 164 30.56 47.13 61.98
C ILE A 164 30.54 46.69 63.45
N GLY A 165 30.67 45.39 63.72
CA GLY A 165 30.73 44.85 65.08
C GLY A 165 31.90 45.42 65.89
N LEU A 166 33.09 45.54 65.28
CA LEU A 166 34.24 46.17 65.92
C LEU A 166 34.04 47.65 66.18
N LEU A 167 33.43 48.39 65.24
CA LEU A 167 33.09 49.81 65.45
C LEU A 167 32.14 49.99 66.64
N VAL A 168 31.09 49.19 66.71
CA VAL A 168 30.15 49.18 67.85
C VAL A 168 30.88 48.84 69.15
N TYR A 169 31.78 47.85 69.13
CA TYR A 169 32.59 47.48 70.28
C TYR A 169 33.48 48.63 70.77
N VAL A 170 34.18 49.31 69.85
CA VAL A 170 35.05 50.46 70.18
C VAL A 170 34.22 51.64 70.70
N LEU A 171 33.05 51.93 70.12
CA LEU A 171 32.16 52.96 70.65
C LEU A 171 31.68 52.64 72.07
N ARG A 172 31.33 51.37 72.33
CA ARG A 172 30.93 50.93 73.67
C ARG A 172 32.09 51.01 74.67
N LEU A 173 33.31 50.69 74.24
CA LEU A 173 34.51 50.81 75.05
C LEU A 173 34.85 52.28 75.34
N ARG A 174 34.73 53.17 74.33
CA ARG A 174 34.87 54.62 74.51
C ARG A 174 33.83 55.19 75.46
N GLN A 175 32.57 54.79 75.36
CA GLN A 175 31.52 55.20 76.30
C GLN A 175 31.84 54.75 77.73
N ARG A 176 32.34 53.52 77.91
CA ARG A 176 32.79 53.01 79.22
C ARG A 176 33.99 53.79 79.77
N ALA A 177 34.99 54.08 78.94
CA ALA A 177 36.19 54.81 79.35
C ALA A 177 35.93 56.31 79.62
N SER A 178 35.02 56.93 78.87
CA SER A 178 34.61 58.33 79.07
C SER A 178 33.73 58.52 80.31
N GLY A 179 33.16 57.43 80.85
CA GLY A 179 32.47 57.41 82.15
C GLY A 179 33.40 57.23 83.36
N ALA A 180 34.71 57.03 83.17
CA ALA A 180 35.67 56.98 84.28
C ALA A 180 36.08 58.41 84.69
N PRO A 181 35.92 58.82 85.96
CA PRO A 181 36.24 60.18 86.38
C PRO A 181 37.75 60.41 86.27
N ALA A 182 38.13 61.49 85.59
CA ALA A 182 39.51 61.95 85.51
C ALA A 182 40.07 62.15 86.93
N ARG A 183 40.98 61.27 87.36
CA ARG A 183 41.81 61.48 88.55
C ARG A 183 42.61 62.78 88.35
N ARG A 184 42.12 63.88 88.90
CA ARG A 184 42.86 65.13 89.07
C ARG A 184 44.12 64.82 89.88
N LYS A 185 45.29 64.92 89.25
CA LYS A 185 46.57 65.07 89.94
C LYS A 185 46.52 66.39 90.71
N ALA A 186 46.31 66.32 92.03
CA ALA A 186 46.60 67.43 92.92
C ALA A 186 48.13 67.54 93.05
N LYS A 187 48.65 68.68 92.61
CA LYS A 187 50.04 69.10 92.77
C LYS A 187 50.02 70.26 93.78
N ARG A 188 50.92 70.16 94.77
CA ARG A 188 51.11 71.01 95.96
C ARG A 188 50.36 70.55 97.20
#